data_AF-A0AAV6UHV8-F1
#
_entry.id   AF-A0AAV6UHV8-F1
#
_cell.length_a   1.000
_cell.length_b   1.000
_cell.length_c   1.000
_cell.angle_alpha   90.00
_cell.angle_beta   90.00
_cell.angle_gamma   90.00
#
_symmetry.space_group_name_H-M   'P 1'
#
loop_
_entity.id
_entity.type
_entity.pdbx_description
1 polymer ?
#
loop_
_entity_poly.entity_id
_entity_poly.type
_entity_poly.pdbx_seq_one_letter_code
_entity_poly.pdbx_strand_id
1 'polypeptide(L)'
;MEFAMMSTMGAVNSETVVITTAHDCQVLDSISDELFGEHDVPVDIIVTPTKVVRCQPQLPKSDHIIWLLLSPEKMDQIPILKLLKEIED
;
A
#
# COMPACT_ATOMS: atom_id res chain seq x y z
N MET A 1 -1.29 2.70 -4.37
CA MET A 1 -1.70 4.08 -4.72
C MET A 1 -2.91 4.51 -3.90
N GLU A 2 -3.93 3.66 -3.83
CA GLU A 2 -5.18 3.83 -3.11
C GLU A 2 -4.95 4.10 -1.62
N PHE A 3 -4.04 3.34 -0.98
CA PHE A 3 -3.68 3.57 0.43
C PHE A 3 -3.08 4.97 0.65
N ALA A 4 -2.12 5.37 -0.20
CA ALA A 4 -1.53 6.70 -0.14
C ALA A 4 -2.58 7.81 -0.33
N MET A 5 -3.50 7.65 -1.30
CA MET A 5 -4.60 8.61 -1.49
C MET A 5 -5.52 8.71 -0.26
N MET A 6 -5.89 7.57 0.34
CA MET A 6 -6.69 7.56 1.57
C MET A 6 -5.93 8.17 2.75
N SER A 7 -4.61 7.96 2.81
CA SER A 7 -3.74 8.53 3.84
C SER A 7 -3.64 10.05 3.71
N THR A 8 -3.41 10.58 2.51
CA THR A 8 -3.45 12.03 2.20
C THR A 8 -4.79 12.66 2.61
N MET A 9 -5.90 11.92 2.45
CA MET A 9 -7.23 12.37 2.87
C MET A 9 -7.49 12.23 4.39
N GLY A 10 -6.55 11.69 5.16
CA GLY A 10 -6.69 11.42 6.60
C GLY A 10 -7.65 10.28 6.94
N ALA A 11 -8.04 9.46 5.96
CA ALA A 11 -8.97 8.34 6.16
C ALA A 11 -8.27 7.10 6.75
N VAL A 12 -6.97 6.96 6.51
CA VAL A 12 -6.10 5.91 7.08
C VAL A 12 -4.78 6.53 7.53
N ASN A 13 -4.00 5.77 8.29
CA ASN A 13 -2.67 6.16 8.77
C ASN A 13 -1.76 4.93 8.92
N SER A 14 -0.52 5.12 9.39
CA SER A 14 0.46 4.04 9.59
C SER A 14 0.01 2.95 10.58
N GLU A 15 -0.87 3.27 11.53
CA GLU A 15 -1.44 2.31 12.49
C GLU A 15 -2.61 1.51 11.92
N THR A 16 -3.13 1.89 10.75
CA THR A 16 -4.28 1.22 10.12
C THR A 16 -3.90 -0.20 9.69
N VAL A 17 -4.62 -1.20 10.23
CA VAL A 17 -4.35 -2.62 9.93
C VAL A 17 -4.79 -2.96 8.51
N VAL A 18 -3.86 -3.50 7.71
CA VAL A 18 -4.09 -3.95 6.34
C VAL A 18 -4.15 -5.48 6.33
N ILE A 19 -5.29 -6.02 5.88
CA ILE A 19 -5.54 -7.45 5.82
C ILE A 19 -5.87 -7.86 4.40
N THR A 20 -5.32 -8.98 3.95
CA THR A 20 -5.68 -9.58 2.66
C THR A 20 -6.05 -11.05 2.80
N THR A 21 -6.71 -11.58 1.77
CA THR A 21 -6.97 -13.01 1.61
C THR A 21 -6.18 -13.55 0.43
N ALA A 22 -5.58 -14.73 0.58
CA ALA A 22 -4.85 -15.41 -0.49
C ALA A 22 -5.07 -16.93 -0.40
N HIS A 23 -4.78 -17.66 -1.47
CA HIS A 23 -4.72 -19.11 -1.41
C HIS A 23 -3.41 -19.57 -0.75
N ASP A 24 -3.40 -20.74 -0.11
CA ASP A 24 -2.23 -21.27 0.60
C ASP A 24 -0.96 -21.36 -0.26
N CYS A 25 -1.10 -21.63 -1.57
CA CYS A 25 0.02 -21.71 -2.51
C CYS A 25 0.64 -20.35 -2.90
N GLN A 26 0.00 -19.24 -2.57
CA GLN A 26 0.50 -17.88 -2.86
C GLN A 26 1.33 -17.33 -1.69
N VAL A 27 1.32 -18.01 -0.54
CA VAL A 27 2.04 -17.58 0.67
C VAL A 27 3.37 -18.32 0.74
N LEU A 28 4.46 -17.57 0.59
CA LEU A 28 5.82 -18.06 0.69
C LEU A 28 6.39 -17.70 2.06
N ASP A 29 7.29 -18.54 2.60
CA ASP A 29 7.92 -18.29 3.91
C ASP A 29 8.88 -17.09 3.87
N SER A 30 9.45 -16.79 2.70
CA SER A 30 10.26 -15.60 2.46
C SER A 30 10.19 -15.18 1.00
N ILE A 31 10.36 -13.89 0.77
CA ILE A 31 10.54 -13.28 -0.55
C ILE A 31 11.69 -12.27 -0.47
N SER A 32 12.31 -11.92 -1.60
CA SER A 32 13.39 -10.94 -1.62
C SER A 32 12.88 -9.54 -1.27
N ASP A 33 13.59 -8.82 -0.40
CA ASP A 33 13.26 -7.43 -0.03
C ASP A 33 13.30 -6.49 -1.25
N GLU A 34 14.07 -6.85 -2.29
CA GLU A 34 14.18 -6.10 -3.55
C GLU A 34 12.87 -6.05 -4.35
N LEU A 35 11.89 -6.89 -3.99
CA LEU A 35 10.56 -6.88 -4.60
C LEU A 35 9.68 -5.74 -4.10
N PHE A 36 10.04 -5.12 -2.97
CA PHE A 36 9.28 -4.01 -2.39
C PHE A 36 9.83 -2.67 -2.86
N GLY A 37 8.98 -1.88 -3.49
CA GLY A 37 9.23 -0.48 -3.75
C GLY A 37 8.83 0.41 -2.57
N GLU A 38 9.36 1.62 -2.53
CA GLU A 38 9.01 2.65 -1.53
C GLU A 38 7.50 2.98 -1.47
N HIS A 39 6.80 2.76 -2.57
CA HIS A 39 5.37 3.01 -2.73
C HIS A 39 4.47 1.83 -2.32
N ASP A 40 5.06 0.68 -1.99
CA ASP A 40 4.30 -0.50 -1.60
C ASP A 40 3.75 -0.36 -0.19
N VAL A 41 2.60 -1.01 0.03
CA VAL A 41 1.93 -1.04 1.33
C VAL A 41 1.98 -2.47 1.84
N PRO A 42 2.83 -2.77 2.84
CA PRO A 42 2.90 -4.11 3.42
C PRO A 42 1.59 -4.46 4.12
N VAL A 43 1.19 -5.73 3.98
CA VAL A 43 0.04 -6.28 4.70
C VAL A 43 0.45 -6.73 6.10
N ASP A 44 -0.40 -6.50 7.09
CA ASP A 44 -0.16 -6.93 8.47
C ASP A 44 -0.60 -8.39 8.68
N ILE A 45 -1.65 -8.81 7.97
CA ILE A 45 -2.27 -10.12 8.13
C ILE A 45 -2.65 -10.70 6.76
N ILE A 46 -2.28 -11.95 6.54
CA ILE A 46 -2.72 -12.76 5.40
C ILE A 46 -3.63 -13.87 5.92
N VAL A 47 -4.85 -13.92 5.41
CA VAL A 47 -5.81 -14.99 5.71
C VAL A 47 -5.86 -15.96 4.53
N THR A 48 -5.61 -17.24 4.79
CA THR A 48 -5.78 -18.31 3.81
C THR A 48 -6.92 -19.24 4.22
N PRO A 49 -7.41 -20.14 3.35
CA PRO A 49 -8.41 -21.13 3.72
C PRO A 49 -8.03 -21.99 4.92
N THR A 50 -6.74 -22.21 5.17
CA THR A 50 -6.26 -23.11 6.24
C THR A 50 -5.66 -22.41 7.46
N LYS A 51 -5.21 -21.15 7.35
CA LYS A 51 -4.52 -20.45 8.44
C LYS A 51 -4.62 -18.93 8.34
N VAL A 52 -4.29 -18.27 9.45
CA VAL A 52 -4.07 -16.82 9.53
C VAL A 52 -2.59 -16.57 9.82
N VAL A 53 -1.93 -15.80 8.98
CA VAL A 53 -0.52 -15.44 9.10
C VAL A 53 -0.42 -13.97 9.52
N ARG A 54 0.28 -13.69 10.62
CA ARG A 54 0.64 -12.32 11.03
C ARG A 54 2.04 -12.01 10.52
N CYS A 55 2.18 -11.01 9.67
CA CYS A 55 3.45 -10.65 9.05
C CYS A 55 4.31 -9.86 10.06
N GLN A 56 5.48 -10.38 10.40
CA GLN A 56 6.41 -9.78 11.35
C GLN A 56 7.87 -9.88 10.86
N PRO A 57 8.71 -8.85 11.07
CA PRO A 57 8.36 -7.54 11.64
C PRO A 57 7.46 -6.72 10.71
N GLN A 58 6.72 -5.76 11.27
CA GLN A 58 5.93 -4.83 10.46
C GLN A 58 6.88 -3.92 9.67
N LEU A 59 6.74 -3.95 8.35
CA LEU A 59 7.43 -3.02 7.46
C LEU A 59 6.70 -1.66 7.46
N PRO A 60 7.42 -0.55 7.23
CA PRO A 60 6.79 0.76 7.15
C PRO A 60 5.80 0.81 5.98
N LYS A 61 4.68 1.51 6.19
CA LYS A 61 3.67 1.76 5.16
C LYS A 61 3.90 3.13 4.57
N SER A 62 3.84 3.23 3.23
CA SER A 62 3.78 4.53 2.57
C SER A 62 2.52 5.28 3.04
N ASP A 63 2.70 6.48 3.58
CA ASP A 63 1.65 7.31 4.18
C ASP A 63 1.31 8.56 3.35
N HIS A 64 1.93 8.73 2.20
CA HIS A 64 1.71 9.86 1.30
C HIS A 64 1.90 9.45 -0.17
N ILE A 65 1.42 10.29 -1.09
CA ILE A 65 1.60 10.04 -2.51
C ILE A 65 3.02 10.44 -2.93
N ILE A 66 3.79 9.47 -3.44
CA ILE A 66 5.12 9.75 -3.99
C ILE A 66 4.97 10.30 -5.41
N TRP A 67 4.73 11.61 -5.52
CA TRP A 67 4.45 12.30 -6.79
C TRP A 67 5.53 12.09 -7.86
N LEU A 68 6.79 11.91 -7.45
CA LEU A 68 7.92 11.65 -8.36
C LEU A 68 7.79 10.33 -9.13
N LEU A 69 6.98 9.38 -8.66
CA LEU A 69 6.74 8.09 -9.32
C LEU A 69 5.55 8.13 -10.29
N LEU A 70 4.86 9.27 -10.40
CA LEU A 70 3.67 9.42 -11.25
C LEU A 70 4.04 10.09 -12.58
N SER A 71 3.72 9.41 -13.68
CA SER A 71 3.87 9.99 -15.01
C SER A 71 2.73 10.98 -15.30
N PRO A 72 2.93 11.94 -16.23
CA PRO A 72 1.86 12.84 -16.67
C PRO A 72 0.62 12.09 -17.15
N GLU A 73 0.80 10.95 -17.84
CA GLU A 73 -0.31 10.12 -18.33
C GLU A 73 -1.13 9.53 -17.17
N LYS A 74 -0.48 9.07 -16.09
CA LYS A 74 -1.17 8.60 -14.88
C LYS A 74 -1.95 9.73 -14.20
N MET A 75 -1.37 10.93 -14.13
CA MET A 75 -2.04 12.12 -13.58
C MET A 75 -3.30 12.52 -14.37
N ASP A 76 -3.31 12.30 -15.69
CA ASP A 76 -4.48 12.56 -16.52
C ASP A 76 -5.54 11.46 -16.45
N GLN A 77 -5.14 10.19 -16.28
CA GLN A 77 -6.06 9.06 -16.15
C GLN A 77 -6.82 9.02 -14.82
N ILE A 78 -6.26 9.62 -13.76
CA ILE A 78 -6.83 9.57 -12.41
C ILE A 78 -7.06 11.02 -11.95
N PRO A 79 -8.22 11.62 -12.30
CA PRO A 79 -8.47 13.05 -12.08
C PRO A 79 -8.33 13.51 -10.63
N ILE A 80 -8.66 12.64 -9.67
CA ILE A 80 -8.57 12.94 -8.24
C ILE A 80 -7.13 13.23 -7.78
N LEU A 81 -6.10 12.74 -8.49
CA LEU A 81 -4.71 13.03 -8.16
C LEU A 81 -4.36 14.51 -8.31
N LYS A 82 -5.00 15.24 -9.22
CA LYS A 82 -4.79 16.70 -9.38
C LYS A 82 -5.30 17.45 -8.16
N LEU A 83 -6.51 17.09 -7.68
CA LEU A 83 -7.08 17.68 -6.47
C LEU A 83 -6.26 17.33 -5.22
N LEU A 84 -5.82 16.08 -5.08
CA LEU A 84 -5.00 15.67 -3.93
C LEU A 84 -3.65 16.38 -3.91
N LYS A 85 -3.06 16.65 -5.08
CA LYS A 85 -1.82 17.41 -5.18
C LYS A 85 -2.00 18.86 -4.72
N GLU A 86 -3.11 19.50 -5.10
CA GLU A 86 -3.45 20.86 -4.65
C GLU A 86 -3.74 20.95 -3.14
N ILE A 87 -4.12 19.85 -2.48
CA ILE A 87 -4.38 19.81 -1.03
C ILE A 87 -3.08 19.68 -0.22
N GLU A 88 -2.06 19.02 -0.78
CA GLU A 88 -0.75 18.85 -0.13
C GLU A 88 0.19 20.05 -0.31
N ASP A 89 0.01 20.87 -1.36
CA ASP A 89 0.76 22.11 -1.65
C ASP A 89 0.29 23.32 -0.81
#